data_AF-A0A0M3I883-F1
#
_entry.id   AF-A0A0M3I883-F1
#
_cell.length_a   1.000
_cell.length_b   1.000
_cell.length_c   1.000
_cell.angle_alpha   90.00
_cell.angle_beta   90.00
_cell.angle_gamma   90.00
#
_symmetry.space_group_name_H-M   'P 1'
#
loop_
_entity.id
_entity.type
_entity.pdbx_description
1 polymer ?
#
loop_
_entity_poly.entity_id
_entity_poly.type
_entity_poly.pdbx_seq_one_letter_code
_entity_poly.pdbx_strand_id
1 'polypeptide(L)'
;MVAERVGPVFATTDSNAFQRHLNSVHVVGGGDCPEMTLSGIQLALETALPSSFIYVFTDARSKDYHLEDQILNLIQEKQSSMIKDETSLKPPHG
;
A
#
# COMPACT_ATOMS: atom_id res chain seq x y z
N MET A 1 23.21 0.94 -5.62
CA MET A 1 21.73 0.89 -5.68
C MET A 1 21.22 1.35 -4.34
N VAL A 2 20.57 2.51 -4.26
CA VAL A 2 19.83 2.91 -3.07
C VAL A 2 18.51 2.14 -3.10
N ALA A 3 18.27 1.29 -2.12
CA ALA A 3 16.95 0.71 -1.90
C ALA A 3 16.00 1.85 -1.59
N GLU A 4 14.99 2.02 -2.44
CA GLU A 4 13.91 2.97 -2.25
C GLU A 4 13.17 2.55 -0.97
N ARG A 5 13.19 3.40 0.07
CA ARG A 5 12.63 3.07 1.39
C ARG A 5 11.13 3.31 1.37
N VAL A 6 10.34 2.26 1.56
CA VAL A 6 8.91 2.35 1.86
C VAL A 6 8.73 2.94 3.27
N GLY A 7 7.84 3.93 3.41
CA GLY A 7 7.50 4.56 4.70
C GLY A 7 7.79 6.07 4.75
N PRO A 8 7.58 6.74 5.89
CA PRO A 8 7.27 6.21 7.24
C PRO A 8 5.81 5.76 7.43
N VAL A 9 5.58 4.88 8.41
CA VAL A 9 4.20 4.51 8.83
C VAL A 9 3.60 5.60 9.69
N PHE A 10 2.35 5.95 9.41
CA PHE A 10 1.52 6.79 10.26
C PHE A 10 0.39 5.95 10.88
N ALA A 11 0.31 5.94 12.21
CA ALA A 11 -0.72 5.21 12.97
C ALA A 11 -1.38 6.14 13.98
N THR A 12 -2.71 6.12 14.04
CA THR A 12 -3.50 6.95 14.95
C THR A 12 -4.86 6.30 15.23
N THR A 13 -5.43 6.58 16.40
CA THR A 13 -6.84 6.30 16.72
C THR A 13 -7.72 7.56 16.64
N ASP A 14 -7.12 8.75 16.45
CA ASP A 14 -7.85 10.02 16.23
C ASP A 14 -8.21 10.17 14.75
N SER A 15 -9.52 10.20 14.47
CA SER A 15 -10.08 10.36 13.12
C SER A 15 -9.74 11.70 12.46
N ASN A 16 -9.58 12.78 13.24
CA ASN A 16 -9.18 14.09 12.70
C ASN A 16 -7.70 14.08 12.32
N ALA A 17 -6.85 13.43 13.12
CA ALA A 17 -5.44 13.25 12.77
C ALA A 17 -5.28 12.39 11.51
N PHE A 18 -6.08 11.34 11.36
CA PHE A 18 -6.12 10.52 10.15
C PHE A 18 -6.48 11.35 8.91
N GLN A 19 -7.59 12.09 8.95
CA GLN A 19 -8.02 12.91 7.81
C GLN A 19 -7.00 14.00 7.45
N ARG A 20 -6.41 14.67 8.45
CA ARG A 20 -5.35 15.67 8.20
C ARG A 20 -4.13 15.05 7.54
N HIS A 21 -3.69 13.88 8.01
CA HIS A 21 -2.54 13.20 7.42
C HIS A 21 -2.84 12.77 5.98
N LEU A 22 -4.01 12.14 5.73
CA LEU A 22 -4.43 11.73 4.40
C LEU A 22 -4.50 12.91 3.43
N ASN A 23 -5.05 14.06 3.85
CA ASN A 23 -5.13 15.27 3.03
C ASN A 23 -3.76 15.91 2.72
N SER A 24 -2.73 15.57 3.50
CA SER A 24 -1.35 16.06 3.28
C SER A 24 -0.54 15.17 2.34
N VAL A 25 -1.06 13.99 1.98
CA VAL A 25 -0.41 13.09 1.04
C VAL A 25 -0.48 13.72 -0.35
N HIS A 26 0.68 14.09 -0.89
CA HIS A 26 0.84 14.58 -2.25
C HIS A 26 1.64 13.56 -3.07
N VAL A 27 1.01 13.01 -4.09
CA VAL A 27 1.67 12.12 -5.06
C VAL A 27 2.23 12.95 -6.22
N VAL A 28 3.53 12.84 -6.49
CA VAL A 28 4.19 13.53 -7.60
C VAL A 28 4.66 12.49 -8.61
N GLY A 29 3.90 12.33 -9.70
CA GLY A 29 4.26 11.54 -10.88
C GLY A 29 4.14 10.00 -10.73
N GLY A 30 3.70 9.35 -11.81
CA GLY A 30 3.63 7.89 -11.99
C GLY A 30 4.35 7.46 -13.26
N GLY A 31 5.67 7.67 -13.31
CA GLY A 31 6.52 7.26 -14.44
C GLY A 31 6.88 5.77 -14.41
N ASP A 32 8.02 5.39 -15.02
CA ASP A 32 8.57 4.02 -15.02
C ASP A 32 9.11 3.53 -13.66
N CYS A 33 8.82 4.26 -12.56
CA CYS A 33 9.22 3.82 -11.23
C CYS A 33 8.57 2.48 -10.88
N PRO A 34 9.25 1.58 -10.16
CA PRO A 34 8.62 0.37 -9.66
C PRO A 34 7.52 0.73 -8.67
N GLU A 35 6.28 0.35 -8.98
CA GLU A 35 5.23 0.32 -7.97
C GLU A 35 5.58 -0.78 -6.98
N MET A 36 6.13 -0.40 -5.83
CA MET A 36 6.46 -1.31 -4.72
C MET A 36 5.22 -1.52 -3.83
N THR A 37 4.10 -1.90 -4.45
CA THR A 37 2.82 -2.00 -3.75
C THR A 37 2.83 -3.15 -2.75
N LEU A 38 3.48 -4.28 -3.04
CA LEU A 38 3.54 -5.40 -2.09
C LEU A 38 4.44 -5.09 -0.89
N SER A 39 5.54 -4.38 -1.09
CA SER A 39 6.39 -3.91 0.01
C SER A 39 5.64 -2.95 0.95
N GLY A 40 4.78 -2.08 0.40
CA GLY A 40 3.86 -1.24 1.18
C GLY A 40 2.81 -2.05 1.96
N ILE A 41 2.23 -3.06 1.34
CA ILE A 41 1.26 -3.97 1.98
C ILE A 41 1.93 -4.75 3.12
N GLN A 42 3.16 -5.24 2.93
CA GLN A 42 3.91 -5.94 3.96
C GLN A 42 4.04 -5.07 5.22
N LEU A 43 4.50 -3.82 5.05
CA LEU A 43 4.68 -2.89 6.15
C LEU A 43 3.35 -2.60 6.88
N ALA A 44 2.25 -2.48 6.13
CA ALA A 44 0.92 -2.31 6.70
C ALA A 44 0.49 -3.54 7.52
N LEU A 45 0.67 -4.76 7.01
CA LEU A 45 0.33 -6.01 7.71
C LEU A 45 1.17 -6.23 8.98
N GLU A 46 2.46 -5.93 8.91
CA GLU A 46 3.37 -6.01 10.07
C GLU A 46 2.94 -5.07 11.19
N THR A 47 2.50 -3.85 10.83
CA THR A 47 2.07 -2.81 11.78
C THR A 47 0.64 -3.00 12.27
N ALA A 48 -0.23 -3.60 11.47
CA ALA A 48 -1.63 -3.79 11.81
C ALA A 48 -1.85 -4.79 12.95
N LEU A 49 -2.92 -4.56 13.71
CA LEU A 49 -3.43 -5.51 14.69
C LEU A 49 -4.02 -6.74 13.96
N PRO A 50 -4.05 -7.92 14.61
CA PRO A 50 -4.75 -9.07 14.06
C PRO A 50 -6.21 -8.76 13.71
N SER A 51 -6.75 -9.46 12.72
CA SER A 51 -8.12 -9.31 12.23
C SER A 51 -8.47 -7.90 11.72
N SER A 52 -7.47 -7.15 11.26
CA SER A 52 -7.67 -5.84 10.64
C SER A 52 -8.12 -5.95 9.19
N PHE A 53 -8.70 -4.85 8.69
CA PHE A 53 -8.93 -4.65 7.27
C PHE A 53 -7.79 -3.81 6.68
N ILE A 54 -7.20 -4.30 5.59
CA ILE A 54 -6.17 -3.60 4.83
C ILE A 54 -6.78 -3.12 3.52
N TYR A 55 -6.84 -1.80 3.32
CA TYR A 55 -7.34 -1.17 2.09
C TYR A 55 -6.17 -0.70 1.23
N VAL A 56 -6.13 -1.13 -0.03
CA VAL A 56 -5.07 -0.80 -0.98
C VAL A 56 -5.68 -0.09 -2.17
N PHE A 57 -5.26 1.16 -2.42
CA PHE A 57 -5.67 1.96 -3.57
C PHE A 57 -4.45 2.15 -4.49
N THR A 58 -4.54 1.65 -5.72
CA THR A 58 -3.44 1.72 -6.72
C THR A 58 -4.04 1.86 -8.12
N ASP A 59 -3.36 2.54 -9.03
CA ASP A 59 -3.80 2.72 -10.42
C ASP A 59 -3.03 1.87 -11.43
N ALA A 60 -1.93 1.24 -11.01
CA ALA A 60 -1.25 0.24 -11.82
C ALA A 60 -0.84 -1.03 -11.05
N ARG A 61 -0.13 -1.86 -11.81
CA ARG A 61 0.35 -3.18 -11.44
C ARG A 61 1.69 -3.08 -10.72
N SER A 62 1.79 -3.72 -9.55
CA SER A 62 3.01 -3.81 -8.76
C SER A 62 4.18 -4.42 -9.54
N LYS A 63 5.43 -4.01 -9.28
CA LYS A 63 6.62 -4.63 -9.90
C LYS A 63 7.32 -5.65 -8.99
N ASP A 64 6.89 -5.80 -7.74
CA ASP A 64 7.50 -6.62 -6.70
C ASP A 64 6.76 -7.95 -6.43
N TYR A 65 6.15 -8.55 -7.45
CA TYR A 65 5.36 -9.81 -7.37
C TYR A 65 6.03 -10.98 -6.63
N HIS A 66 7.35 -11.01 -6.55
CA HIS A 66 8.08 -12.04 -5.80
C HIS A 66 7.74 -12.08 -4.30
N LEU A 67 7.09 -11.03 -3.76
CA LEU A 67 6.64 -10.97 -2.36
C LEU A 67 5.24 -11.59 -2.14
N GLU A 68 4.53 -12.00 -3.18
CA GLU A 68 3.12 -12.41 -3.09
C GLU A 68 2.89 -13.52 -2.06
N ASP A 69 3.71 -14.58 -2.08
CA ASP A 69 3.62 -15.68 -1.11
C ASP A 69 3.84 -15.21 0.33
N GLN A 70 4.75 -14.26 0.54
CA GLN A 70 5.02 -13.69 1.87
C GLN A 70 3.83 -12.88 2.37
N ILE A 71 3.21 -12.10 1.49
CA ILE A 71 1.98 -11.34 1.81
C ILE A 71 0.83 -12.28 2.16
N LEU A 72 0.61 -13.34 1.37
CA LEU A 72 -0.45 -14.31 1.64
C LEU A 72 -0.26 -14.98 3.00
N ASN A 73 0.97 -15.37 3.34
CA ASN A 73 1.28 -15.95 4.65
C ASN A 73 0.99 -14.95 5.79
N LEU A 74 1.39 -13.69 5.66
CA LEU A 74 1.13 -12.66 6.66
C LEU A 74 -0.37 -12.37 6.83
N ILE A 75 -1.14 -12.33 5.74
CA ILE A 75 -2.59 -12.17 5.79
C ILE A 75 -3.23 -13.31 6.58
N GLN A 76 -2.82 -14.55 6.32
CA GLN A 76 -3.32 -15.73 7.03
C GLN A 76 -2.90 -15.72 8.51
N GLU A 77 -1.65 -15.43 8.82
CA GLU A 77 -1.16 -15.36 10.21
C GLU A 77 -1.92 -14.30 11.01
N LYS A 78 -2.13 -13.11 10.41
CA LYS A 78 -2.84 -12.01 11.04
C LYS A 78 -4.36 -12.16 10.98
N GLN A 79 -4.90 -13.17 10.31
CA GLN A 79 -6.34 -13.34 10.06
C GLN A 79 -6.99 -12.06 9.50
N SER A 80 -6.23 -11.29 8.71
CA SER A 80 -6.65 -9.99 8.21
C SER A 80 -7.35 -10.13 6.87
N SER A 81 -8.20 -9.17 6.52
CA SER A 81 -8.85 -9.12 5.21
C SER A 81 -8.24 -8.00 4.38
N MET A 82 -7.90 -8.29 3.13
CA MET A 82 -7.36 -7.30 2.20
C MET A 82 -8.40 -6.95 1.14
N ILE A 83 -8.65 -5.65 0.96
CA ILE A 83 -9.49 -5.10 -0.11
C ILE A 83 -8.60 -4.25 -1.00
N LYS A 84 -8.48 -4.64 -2.28
CA LYS A 84 -7.70 -3.92 -3.28
C LYS A 84 -8.65 -3.25 -4.28
N ASP A 85 -8.49 -1.94 -4.44
CA ASP A 85 -9.09 -1.17 -5.52
C ASP A 85 -7.99 -0.83 -6.54
N GLU A 86 -8.11 -1.42 -7.74
CA GLU A 86 -7.19 -1.23 -8.85
C GLU A 86 -7.93 -0.49 -9.96
N THR A 87 -7.81 0.84 -9.98
CA THR A 87 -8.42 1.66 -11.02
C THR A 87 -7.46 1.80 -12.18
N SER A 88 -7.72 1.14 -13.32
CA SER A 88 -6.90 1.35 -14.52
C SER A 88 -7.06 2.79 -15.03
N LEU A 89 -6.21 3.72 -14.58
CA LEU A 89 -6.03 5.00 -15.25
C LEU A 89 -5.20 4.73 -16.51
N LYS A 90 -5.85 4.25 -17.57
CA LYS A 90 -5.25 4.30 -18.90
C LYS A 90 -5.12 5.78 -19.25
N PRO A 91 -3.91 6.36 -19.40
CA PRO A 91 -3.81 7.74 -19.83
C PRO A 91 -4.57 7.89 -21.16
N PRO A 92 -5.37 8.96 -21.33
CA PRO A 92 -5.99 9.21 -22.63
C PRO A 92 -4.87 9.31 -23.66
N HIS A 93 -4.84 8.37 -24.59
CA HIS A 93 -3.92 8.43 -25.72
C HIS A 93 -4.13 9.77 -26.42
N GLY A 94 -3.10 10.60 -26.44
CA GLY A 94 -2.95 11.70 -27.39
C GLY A 94 -2.47 11.16 -28.73
#